data_AF-A0A2P2KWA7-F1
#
_entry.id   AF-A0A2P2KWA7-F1
#
_cell.length_a   1.000
_cell.length_b   1.000
_cell.length_c   1.000
_cell.angle_alpha   90.00
_cell.angle_beta   90.00
_cell.angle_gamma   90.00
#
_symmetry.space_group_name_H-M   'P 1'
#
loop_
_entity.id
_entity.type
_entity.pdbx_description
1 polymer ?
#
loop_
_entity_poly.entity_id
_entity_poly.type
_entity_poly.pdbx_seq_one_letter_code
_entity_poly.pdbx_strand_id
1 'polypeptide(L)'
;MKWAFETLQRYRRRFCMFNDDIQGTAGVALAGLLGTVRAQGQPLSDFVNQKIVVVGAGSAGLGVLSTAAQAAARMSGNSETAAKKHIFVLDKDGLITRERKKLDPAVAPFAKDLKDVEGLREGSSLIEVVKKLKPHVLLGLSGVGGIFNVEVLKAMQESDSTKPAIFAMSNPTMNAECTATDAFKYAGENIVFASGSPFENVDLGNGKLGHVNQANNMYLFPGIGLGALLSGARIITDGMLQAAAECLASYMKDEEVQSGILYPSISSIRDITAEVGAAVLRAAVSEELAEGHGDVDTRELRHMSKEETVKYVRRNMWFPVYSPLVHEK
;
A
#
# COMPACT_ATOMS: atom_id res chain seq x y z
N MET A 1 4.83 15.76 -11.32
CA MET A 1 3.69 15.24 -10.55
C MET A 1 2.36 15.39 -11.29
N LYS A 2 1.99 16.60 -11.76
CA LYS A 2 0.79 16.89 -12.57
C LYS A 2 0.49 15.86 -13.67
N TRP A 3 1.49 15.54 -14.49
CA TRP A 3 1.28 14.69 -15.68
C TRP A 3 0.94 13.24 -15.38
N ALA A 4 1.46 12.64 -14.31
CA ALA A 4 1.16 11.24 -13.98
C ALA A 4 -0.33 11.06 -13.66
N PHE A 5 -0.88 11.92 -12.80
CA PHE A 5 -2.30 11.92 -12.47
C PHE A 5 -3.19 12.29 -13.65
N GLU A 6 -2.85 13.35 -14.40
CA GLU A 6 -3.64 13.77 -15.56
C GLU A 6 -3.68 12.70 -16.66
N THR A 7 -2.54 12.06 -16.92
CA THR A 7 -2.44 10.96 -17.89
C THR A 7 -3.28 9.78 -17.41
N LEU A 8 -3.14 9.37 -16.14
CA LEU A 8 -3.92 8.29 -15.58
C LEU A 8 -5.43 8.57 -15.69
N GLN A 9 -5.89 9.74 -15.24
CA GLN A 9 -7.31 10.11 -15.29
C GLN A 9 -7.86 10.16 -16.72
N ARG A 10 -7.06 10.67 -17.67
CA ARG A 10 -7.46 10.79 -19.07
C ARG A 10 -7.63 9.44 -19.78
N TYR A 11 -6.76 8.48 -19.46
CA TYR A 11 -6.59 7.28 -20.28
C TYR A 11 -7.04 5.96 -19.61
N ARG A 12 -7.12 5.89 -18.28
CA ARG A 12 -7.43 4.64 -17.56
C ARG A 12 -8.79 4.02 -17.87
N ARG A 13 -9.72 4.80 -18.42
CA ARG A 13 -11.06 4.33 -18.85
C ARG A 13 -11.13 3.94 -20.33
N ARG A 14 -10.03 4.08 -21.07
CA ARG A 14 -9.94 3.83 -22.51
C ARG A 14 -8.92 2.75 -22.86
N PHE A 15 -7.90 2.57 -22.02
CA PHE A 15 -6.82 1.62 -22.24
C PHE A 15 -6.65 0.74 -21.01
N CYS A 16 -6.13 -0.48 -21.24
CA CYS A 16 -5.72 -1.39 -20.18
C CYS A 16 -4.41 -0.87 -19.60
N MET A 17 -4.52 0.06 -18.66
CA MET A 17 -3.38 0.74 -18.05
C MET A 17 -3.66 1.08 -16.59
N PHE A 18 -2.57 1.16 -15.85
CA PHE A 18 -2.51 1.71 -14.50
C PHE A 18 -1.18 2.46 -14.37
N ASN A 19 -1.03 3.28 -13.34
CA ASN A 19 0.24 3.93 -13.03
C ASN A 19 0.84 3.27 -11.79
N ASP A 20 2.01 2.65 -11.91
CA ASP A 20 2.60 1.88 -10.82
C ASP A 20 3.03 2.74 -9.63
N ASP A 21 3.54 3.96 -9.86
CA ASP A 21 3.92 4.88 -8.78
C ASP A 21 2.72 5.38 -7.98
N ILE A 22 1.55 5.55 -8.62
CA ILE A 22 0.30 5.97 -7.96
C ILE A 22 -0.41 4.76 -7.37
N GLN A 23 -0.77 3.79 -8.20
CA GLN A 23 -1.70 2.71 -7.89
C GLN A 23 -0.99 1.46 -7.35
N GLY A 24 0.19 1.12 -7.87
CA GLY A 24 1.01 0.03 -7.34
C GLY A 24 1.53 0.35 -5.93
N THR A 25 2.08 1.55 -5.74
CA THR A 25 2.48 2.05 -4.41
C THR A 25 1.28 2.11 -3.46
N ALA A 26 0.12 2.56 -3.93
CA ALA A 26 -1.09 2.58 -3.12
C ALA A 26 -1.53 1.18 -2.66
N GLY A 27 -1.49 0.20 -3.57
CA GLY A 27 -1.83 -1.17 -3.24
C GLY A 27 -0.88 -1.78 -2.22
N VAL A 28 0.44 -1.60 -2.38
CA VAL A 28 1.41 -2.18 -1.44
C VAL A 28 1.35 -1.49 -0.08
N ALA A 29 1.14 -0.17 -0.04
CA ALA A 29 0.90 0.56 1.20
C ALA A 29 -0.36 0.06 1.89
N LEU A 30 -1.48 -0.10 1.16
CA LEU A 30 -2.72 -0.65 1.71
C LEU A 30 -2.49 -2.04 2.30
N ALA A 31 -1.77 -2.93 1.62
CA ALA A 31 -1.47 -4.25 2.14
C ALA A 31 -0.74 -4.20 3.50
N GLY A 32 0.25 -3.32 3.63
CA GLY A 32 0.94 -3.10 4.90
C GLY A 32 0.07 -2.40 5.95
N LEU A 33 -0.81 -1.49 5.57
CA LEU A 33 -1.76 -0.85 6.49
C LEU A 33 -2.73 -1.89 7.08
N LEU A 34 -3.27 -2.79 6.25
CA LEU A 34 -4.12 -3.89 6.71
C LEU A 34 -3.34 -4.88 7.59
N GLY A 35 -2.10 -5.19 7.22
CA GLY A 35 -1.20 -5.96 8.05
C GLY A 35 -0.89 -5.29 9.40
N THR A 36 -0.78 -3.97 9.44
CA THR A 36 -0.57 -3.20 10.68
C THR A 36 -1.74 -3.35 11.64
N VAL A 37 -2.97 -3.27 11.16
CA VAL A 37 -4.18 -3.48 11.99
C VAL A 37 -4.14 -4.86 12.64
N ARG A 38 -3.81 -5.89 11.86
CA ARG A 38 -3.63 -7.26 12.36
C ARG A 38 -2.47 -7.39 13.36
N ALA A 39 -1.34 -6.73 13.10
CA ALA A 39 -0.17 -6.73 13.98
C ALA A 39 -0.46 -6.06 15.34
N GLN A 40 -1.41 -5.12 15.37
CA GLN A 40 -1.94 -4.48 16.57
C GLN A 40 -2.97 -5.35 17.31
N GLY A 41 -3.24 -6.57 16.82
CA GLY A 41 -4.23 -7.49 17.38
C GLY A 41 -5.67 -7.04 17.15
N GLN A 42 -5.91 -6.11 16.22
CA GLN A 42 -7.25 -5.59 15.92
C GLN A 42 -7.88 -6.32 14.73
N PRO A 43 -9.22 -6.45 14.70
CA PRO A 43 -9.92 -6.94 13.51
C PRO A 43 -9.80 -5.94 12.36
N LEU A 44 -9.79 -6.41 11.10
CA LEU A 44 -9.68 -5.54 9.92
C LEU A 44 -10.76 -4.45 9.86
N SER A 45 -11.94 -4.68 10.44
CA SER A 45 -13.00 -3.67 10.57
C SER A 45 -12.55 -2.43 11.35
N ASP A 46 -11.53 -2.53 12.20
CA ASP A 46 -10.94 -1.42 12.94
C ASP A 46 -10.03 -0.53 12.08
N PHE A 47 -9.76 -0.91 10.83
CA PHE A 47 -8.97 -0.08 9.90
C PHE A 47 -9.50 1.37 9.79
N VAL A 48 -10.82 1.55 9.92
CA VAL A 48 -11.46 2.88 9.87
C VAL A 48 -11.09 3.80 11.05
N ASN A 49 -10.62 3.23 12.16
CA ASN A 49 -10.21 3.96 13.36
C ASN A 49 -8.69 4.24 13.38
N GLN A 50 -7.96 3.80 12.36
CA GLN A 50 -6.53 4.02 12.28
C GLN A 50 -6.21 5.50 12.06
N LYS A 51 -5.43 6.09 12.97
CA LYS A 51 -4.87 7.43 12.81
C LYS A 51 -3.61 7.37 11.96
N ILE A 52 -3.78 7.70 10.68
CA ILE A 52 -2.72 7.60 9.66
C ILE A 52 -2.22 9.00 9.31
N VAL A 53 -0.92 9.24 9.47
CA VAL A 53 -0.25 10.47 9.04
C VAL A 53 0.61 10.16 7.82
N VAL A 54 0.27 10.78 6.69
CA VAL A 54 0.99 10.66 5.41
C VAL A 54 1.84 11.91 5.18
N VAL A 55 3.15 11.72 5.01
CA VAL A 55 4.12 12.78 4.73
C VAL A 55 4.51 12.72 3.26
N GLY A 56 3.99 13.67 2.48
CA GLY A 56 4.11 13.73 1.04
C GLY A 56 2.74 13.71 0.38
N ALA A 57 2.26 14.88 -0.05
CA ALA A 57 1.02 15.02 -0.84
C ALA A 57 1.25 14.74 -2.35
N GLY A 58 2.13 13.78 -2.63
CA GLY A 58 2.62 13.46 -3.96
C GLY A 58 1.72 12.55 -4.79
N SER A 59 2.19 12.08 -5.94
CA SER A 59 1.50 11.03 -6.73
C SER A 59 1.24 9.77 -5.91
N ALA A 60 2.28 9.24 -5.28
CA ALA A 60 2.19 8.08 -4.41
C ALA A 60 1.32 8.37 -3.18
N GLY A 61 1.56 9.49 -2.49
CA GLY A 61 0.82 9.88 -1.29
C GLY A 61 -0.68 9.97 -1.54
N LEU A 62 -1.09 10.65 -2.60
CA LEU A 62 -2.49 10.75 -3.01
C LEU A 62 -3.09 9.40 -3.43
N GLY A 63 -2.31 8.54 -4.08
CA GLY A 63 -2.71 7.16 -4.36
C GLY A 63 -3.04 6.41 -3.07
N VAL A 64 -2.12 6.41 -2.10
CA VAL A 64 -2.30 5.76 -0.79
C VAL A 64 -3.51 6.34 -0.06
N LEU A 65 -3.65 7.67 0.00
CA LEU A 65 -4.77 8.35 0.65
C LEU A 65 -6.12 7.92 0.04
N SER A 66 -6.21 7.88 -1.29
CA SER A 66 -7.43 7.46 -1.99
C SER A 66 -7.75 5.99 -1.74
N THR A 67 -6.76 5.11 -1.87
CA THR A 67 -6.94 3.66 -1.69
C THR A 67 -7.28 3.31 -0.24
N ALA A 68 -6.63 3.95 0.74
CA ALA A 68 -6.96 3.78 2.15
C ALA A 68 -8.39 4.25 2.48
N ALA A 69 -8.79 5.42 1.97
CA ALA A 69 -10.16 5.94 2.17
C ALA A 69 -11.22 5.02 1.53
N GLN A 70 -10.96 4.50 0.33
CA GLN A 70 -11.86 3.56 -0.35
C GLN A 70 -11.99 2.24 0.41
N ALA A 71 -10.86 1.67 0.87
CA ALA A 71 -10.87 0.45 1.67
C ALA A 71 -11.65 0.64 2.98
N ALA A 72 -11.43 1.74 3.69
CA ALA A 72 -12.15 2.07 4.91
C ALA A 72 -13.66 2.30 4.68
N ALA A 73 -14.05 2.96 3.59
CA ALA A 73 -15.46 3.13 3.22
C ALA A 73 -16.14 1.78 2.96
N ARG A 74 -15.47 0.90 2.21
CA ARG A 74 -15.97 -0.45 1.90
C ARG A 74 -16.14 -1.30 3.17
N MET A 75 -15.16 -1.29 4.07
CA MET A 75 -15.19 -2.09 5.30
C MET A 75 -16.25 -1.64 6.30
N SER A 76 -16.52 -0.34 6.39
CA SER A 76 -17.51 0.20 7.34
C SER A 76 -18.92 0.30 6.77
N GLY A 77 -19.10 0.15 5.46
CA GLY A 77 -20.36 0.44 4.77
C GLY A 77 -20.75 1.93 4.83
N ASN A 78 -19.85 2.80 5.30
CA ASN A 78 -20.09 4.22 5.48
C ASN A 78 -19.60 5.02 4.26
N SER A 79 -20.01 6.29 4.18
CA SER A 79 -19.50 7.21 3.17
C SER A 79 -17.98 7.42 3.29
N GLU A 80 -17.32 7.71 2.16
CA GLU A 80 -15.89 8.05 2.12
C GLU A 80 -15.51 9.21 3.06
N THR A 81 -16.44 10.11 3.36
CA THR A 81 -16.19 11.25 4.27
C THR A 81 -15.85 10.76 5.68
N ALA A 82 -16.53 9.72 6.17
CA ALA A 82 -16.21 9.09 7.44
C ALA A 82 -14.84 8.39 7.40
N ALA A 83 -14.55 7.71 6.28
CA ALA A 83 -13.30 7.00 6.06
C ALA A 83 -12.06 7.93 6.02
N LYS A 84 -12.23 9.19 5.65
CA LYS A 84 -11.15 10.19 5.60
C LYS A 84 -10.86 10.83 6.95
N LYS A 85 -11.71 10.65 7.97
CA LYS A 85 -11.66 11.39 9.24
C LYS A 85 -10.30 11.27 9.95
N HIS A 86 -9.72 10.07 9.98
CA HIS A 86 -8.49 9.78 10.72
C HIS A 86 -7.22 9.76 9.84
N ILE A 87 -7.31 10.23 8.59
CA ILE A 87 -6.18 10.28 7.66
C ILE A 87 -5.70 11.72 7.48
N PHE A 88 -4.46 12.02 7.84
CA PHE A 88 -3.87 13.36 7.80
C PHE A 88 -2.74 13.40 6.77
N VAL A 89 -2.62 14.50 6.03
CA VAL A 89 -1.59 14.66 5.00
C VAL A 89 -0.77 15.93 5.23
N LEU A 90 0.55 15.79 5.11
CA LEU A 90 1.51 16.89 5.13
C LEU A 90 2.21 16.99 3.78
N ASP A 91 2.50 18.21 3.35
CA ASP A 91 3.47 18.48 2.29
C ASP A 91 4.66 19.29 2.83
N LYS A 92 5.45 19.85 1.92
CA LYS A 92 6.62 20.67 2.25
C LYS A 92 6.31 21.88 3.13
N ASP A 93 5.07 22.38 3.12
CA ASP A 93 4.66 23.54 3.90
C ASP A 93 3.92 23.12 5.19
N GLY A 94 3.84 21.81 5.50
CA GLY A 94 3.24 21.25 6.71
C GLY A 94 1.86 20.63 6.51
N LEU A 95 1.11 20.48 7.61
CA LEU A 95 -0.25 19.94 7.61
C LEU A 95 -1.17 20.68 6.64
N ILE A 96 -1.89 19.93 5.81
CA ILE A 96 -2.82 20.48 4.83
C ILE A 96 -4.22 20.54 5.41
N THR A 97 -4.76 21.75 5.48
CA THR A 97 -6.12 22.05 5.93
C THR A 97 -6.89 22.76 4.82
N ARG A 98 -8.19 22.98 5.02
CA ARG A 98 -9.02 23.73 4.07
C ARG A 98 -8.64 25.21 3.97
N GLU A 99 -7.82 25.73 4.88
CA GLU A 99 -7.31 27.10 4.82
C GLU A 99 -6.11 27.27 3.87
N ARG A 100 -5.54 26.16 3.35
CA ARG A 100 -4.42 26.19 2.42
C ARG A 100 -4.74 27.05 1.19
N LYS A 101 -3.95 28.11 1.02
CA LYS A 101 -4.00 28.93 -0.20
C LYS A 101 -3.51 28.11 -1.40
N LYS A 102 -4.23 28.18 -2.52
CA LYS A 102 -3.91 27.45 -3.77
C LYS A 102 -3.78 25.93 -3.56
N LEU A 103 -4.71 25.36 -2.80
CA LEU A 103 -4.79 23.91 -2.59
C LEU A 103 -4.96 23.17 -3.92
N ASP A 104 -4.12 22.17 -4.15
CA ASP A 104 -4.24 21.29 -5.33
C ASP A 104 -5.60 20.57 -5.29
N PRO A 105 -6.42 20.64 -6.36
CA PRO A 105 -7.71 19.95 -6.42
C PRO A 105 -7.64 18.45 -6.12
N ALA A 106 -6.51 17.78 -6.41
CA ALA A 106 -6.32 16.37 -6.11
C ALA A 106 -6.11 16.10 -4.61
N VAL A 107 -5.57 17.07 -3.88
CA VAL A 107 -5.33 16.98 -2.43
C VAL A 107 -6.52 17.49 -1.62
N ALA A 108 -7.33 18.38 -2.20
CA ALA A 108 -8.48 19.01 -1.54
C ALA A 108 -9.44 18.04 -0.81
N PRO A 109 -9.74 16.83 -1.32
CA PRO A 109 -10.59 15.86 -0.60
C PRO A 109 -10.02 15.37 0.74
N PHE A 110 -8.71 15.51 0.97
CA PHE A 110 -8.02 15.06 2.18
C PHE A 110 -7.64 16.20 3.12
N ALA A 111 -7.88 17.46 2.71
CA ALA A 111 -7.62 18.63 3.53
C ALA A 111 -8.57 18.67 4.74
N LYS A 112 -8.00 18.85 5.93
CA LYS A 112 -8.75 18.85 7.20
C LYS A 112 -9.48 20.15 7.45
N ASP A 113 -10.68 20.06 8.03
CA ASP A 113 -11.28 21.21 8.69
C ASP A 113 -10.55 21.44 10.02
N LEU A 114 -10.26 22.70 10.39
CA LEU A 114 -9.54 23.01 11.63
C LEU A 114 -10.23 22.47 12.89
N LYS A 115 -11.56 22.37 12.87
CA LYS A 115 -12.36 21.79 13.95
C LYS A 115 -12.04 20.30 14.21
N ASP A 116 -11.53 19.59 13.20
CA ASP A 116 -11.20 18.16 13.29
C ASP A 116 -9.73 17.94 13.71
N VAL A 117 -8.95 19.02 13.84
CA VAL A 117 -7.53 19.01 14.22
C VAL A 117 -7.26 20.02 15.32
N GLU A 118 -8.02 19.94 16.41
CA GLU A 118 -7.89 20.85 17.55
C GLU A 118 -6.44 20.95 18.05
N GLY A 119 -5.94 22.18 18.21
CA GLY A 119 -4.56 22.44 18.61
C GLY A 119 -3.52 22.34 17.48
N LEU A 120 -3.95 22.06 16.26
CA LEU A 120 -3.15 22.20 15.04
C LEU A 120 -3.76 23.30 14.15
N ARG A 121 -2.93 23.77 13.23
CA ARG A 121 -3.26 24.79 12.23
C ARG A 121 -2.72 24.43 10.86
N GLU A 122 -3.16 25.16 9.86
CA GLU A 122 -2.56 25.14 8.53
C GLU A 122 -1.03 25.29 8.61
N GLY A 123 -0.30 24.37 7.98
CA GLY A 123 1.15 24.34 7.97
C GLY A 123 1.81 23.95 9.29
N SER A 124 1.09 23.30 10.21
CA SER A 124 1.73 22.69 11.39
C SER A 124 2.81 21.69 10.96
N SER A 125 3.94 21.72 11.64
CA SER A 125 5.10 20.88 11.34
C SER A 125 4.83 19.41 11.62
N LEU A 126 5.63 18.52 11.03
CA LEU A 126 5.51 17.07 11.25
C LEU A 126 5.56 16.69 12.74
N ILE A 127 6.50 17.28 13.48
CA ILE A 127 6.66 16.99 14.90
C ILE A 127 5.45 17.45 15.73
N GLU A 128 4.87 18.62 15.44
CA GLU A 128 3.65 19.10 16.10
C GLU A 128 2.48 18.16 15.82
N VAL A 129 2.32 17.73 14.56
CA VAL A 129 1.27 16.80 14.15
C VAL A 129 1.43 15.45 14.85
N VAL A 130 2.63 14.86 14.86
CA VAL A 130 2.86 13.55 15.49
C VAL A 130 2.60 13.62 17.00
N LYS A 131 3.13 14.62 17.70
CA LYS A 131 2.91 14.80 19.15
C LYS A 131 1.44 15.00 19.49
N LYS A 132 0.72 15.78 18.69
CA LYS A 132 -0.68 16.10 18.97
C LYS A 132 -1.61 14.94 18.63
N LEU A 133 -1.41 14.30 17.49
CA LEU A 133 -2.30 13.25 17.00
C LEU A 133 -1.97 11.86 17.55
N LYS A 134 -0.74 11.62 18.01
CA LYS A 134 -0.29 10.31 18.51
C LYS A 134 -0.66 9.18 17.55
N PRO A 135 -0.22 9.26 16.28
CA PRO A 135 -0.77 8.44 15.19
C PRO A 135 -0.40 6.97 15.37
N HIS A 136 -1.27 6.08 14.86
CA HIS A 136 -0.99 4.64 14.82
C HIS A 136 -0.05 4.29 13.68
N VAL A 137 -0.08 5.08 12.60
CA VAL A 137 0.77 4.89 11.43
C VAL A 137 1.36 6.23 11.01
N LEU A 138 2.68 6.25 10.81
CA LEU A 138 3.41 7.33 10.17
C LEU A 138 3.99 6.83 8.83
N LEU A 139 3.55 7.41 7.72
CA LEU A 139 3.84 6.93 6.37
C LEU A 139 4.53 8.03 5.54
N GLY A 140 5.74 7.74 5.07
CA GLY A 140 6.61 8.64 4.32
C GLY A 140 6.61 8.34 2.83
N LEU A 141 6.24 9.33 2.04
CA LEU A 141 6.20 9.31 0.56
C LEU A 141 6.66 10.67 0.00
N SER A 142 7.63 11.29 0.67
CA SER A 142 8.06 12.66 0.40
C SER A 142 9.23 12.74 -0.57
N GLY A 143 10.01 11.65 -0.70
CA GLY A 143 11.30 11.62 -1.38
C GLY A 143 12.42 12.34 -0.62
N VAL A 144 12.19 12.77 0.63
CA VAL A 144 13.14 13.54 1.43
C VAL A 144 13.74 12.67 2.52
N GLY A 145 15.02 12.31 2.34
CA GLY A 145 15.76 11.49 3.30
C GLY A 145 15.87 12.13 4.68
N GLY A 146 15.72 11.32 5.73
CA GLY A 146 15.92 11.75 7.12
C GLY A 146 14.84 12.67 7.72
N ILE A 147 13.72 12.88 7.02
CA ILE A 147 12.62 13.73 7.54
C ILE A 147 11.93 13.13 8.78
N PHE A 148 11.98 11.80 8.96
CA PHE A 148 11.61 11.14 10.22
C PHE A 148 12.82 11.14 11.14
N ASN A 149 13.19 12.33 11.57
CA ASN A 149 14.34 12.56 12.43
C ASN A 149 14.13 12.00 13.85
N VAL A 150 15.17 12.10 14.69
CA VAL A 150 15.16 11.58 16.07
C VAL A 150 13.99 12.13 16.90
N GLU A 151 13.60 13.38 16.73
CA GLU A 151 12.50 13.98 17.49
C GLU A 151 11.15 13.38 17.07
N VAL A 152 10.93 13.20 15.77
CA VAL A 152 9.73 12.57 15.22
C VAL A 152 9.63 11.11 15.66
N LEU A 153 10.73 10.36 15.57
CA LEU A 153 10.77 8.95 15.98
C LEU A 153 10.53 8.79 17.48
N LYS A 154 11.12 9.66 18.32
CA LYS A 154 10.82 9.67 19.76
C LYS A 154 9.35 10.01 20.04
N ALA A 155 8.76 10.94 19.30
CA ALA A 155 7.35 11.27 19.46
C ALA A 155 6.42 10.09 19.10
N MET A 156 6.85 9.19 18.19
CA MET A 156 6.09 7.97 17.88
C MET A 156 6.02 6.98 19.07
N GLN A 157 6.91 7.08 20.06
CA GLN A 157 6.78 6.28 21.30
C GLN A 157 5.50 6.62 22.07
N GLU A 158 4.98 7.82 21.91
CA GLU A 158 3.75 8.29 22.56
C GLU A 158 2.49 7.99 21.73
N SER A 159 2.60 7.13 20.71
CA SER A 159 1.45 6.69 19.92
C SER A 159 0.35 6.11 20.81
N ASP A 160 -0.91 6.32 20.42
CA ASP A 160 -2.05 5.65 21.06
C ASP A 160 -2.14 4.16 20.69
N SER A 161 -1.36 3.71 19.69
CA SER A 161 -1.21 2.29 19.37
C SER A 161 -0.05 1.69 20.16
N THR A 162 -0.27 0.51 20.74
CA THR A 162 0.78 -0.26 21.43
C THR A 162 1.85 -0.82 20.48
N LYS A 163 1.53 -0.87 19.19
CA LYS A 163 2.39 -1.37 18.10
C LYS A 163 2.28 -0.43 16.91
N PRO A 164 2.84 0.79 17.01
CA PRO A 164 2.73 1.79 15.95
C PRO A 164 3.56 1.37 14.73
N ALA A 165 3.12 1.80 13.55
CA ALA A 165 3.80 1.51 12.30
C ALA A 165 4.52 2.74 11.75
N ILE A 166 5.74 2.53 11.26
CA ILE A 166 6.56 3.54 10.58
C ILE A 166 6.94 3.01 9.21
N PHE A 167 6.45 3.68 8.16
CA PHE A 167 6.61 3.28 6.76
C PHE A 167 7.49 4.32 6.07
N ALA A 168 8.78 4.02 5.84
CA ALA A 168 9.74 4.88 5.14
C ALA A 168 9.85 4.47 3.66
N MET A 169 8.83 4.81 2.87
CA MET A 169 8.62 4.20 1.53
C MET A 169 9.38 4.89 0.39
N SER A 170 10.03 6.02 0.65
CA SER A 170 10.78 6.73 -0.38
C SER A 170 12.01 5.93 -0.87
N ASN A 171 12.25 6.00 -2.18
CA ASN A 171 13.36 5.33 -2.87
C ASN A 171 14.28 6.35 -3.56
N PRO A 172 15.57 6.02 -3.77
CA PRO A 172 16.33 4.88 -3.23
C PRO A 172 16.64 5.07 -1.73
N THR A 173 17.45 4.19 -1.12
CA THR A 173 17.77 4.18 0.33
C THR A 173 18.13 5.54 0.92
N MET A 174 18.89 6.37 0.19
CA MET A 174 19.29 7.73 0.62
C MET A 174 18.10 8.69 0.81
N ASN A 175 16.97 8.41 0.17
CA ASN A 175 15.74 9.19 0.25
C ASN A 175 14.74 8.63 1.27
N ALA A 176 15.03 7.49 1.89
CA ALA A 176 14.17 6.91 2.91
C ALA A 176 14.02 7.89 4.09
N GLU A 177 12.79 8.05 4.58
CA GLU A 177 12.48 9.04 5.60
C GLU A 177 13.25 8.81 6.92
N CYS A 178 13.58 7.56 7.24
CA CYS A 178 14.55 7.17 8.26
C CYS A 178 15.17 5.81 7.91
N THR A 179 16.22 5.44 8.65
CA THR A 179 16.78 4.08 8.61
C THR A 179 15.98 3.16 9.55
N ALA A 180 16.00 1.85 9.26
CA ALA A 180 15.42 0.85 10.17
C ALA A 180 16.07 0.91 11.57
N THR A 181 17.39 1.06 11.63
CA THR A 181 18.14 1.15 12.90
C THR A 181 17.67 2.33 13.74
N ASP A 182 17.53 3.51 13.14
CA ASP A 182 17.05 4.70 13.86
C ASP A 182 15.59 4.52 14.30
N ALA A 183 14.74 3.93 13.45
CA ALA A 183 13.35 3.68 13.79
C ALA A 183 13.24 2.79 15.04
N PHE A 184 13.87 1.62 15.07
CA PHE A 184 13.82 0.73 16.24
C PHE A 184 14.50 1.35 17.48
N LYS A 185 15.61 2.08 17.28
CA LYS A 185 16.34 2.72 18.37
C LYS A 185 15.55 3.84 19.04
N TYR A 186 14.85 4.66 18.26
CA TYR A 186 14.22 5.89 18.75
C TYR A 186 12.70 5.81 18.87
N ALA A 187 12.01 4.96 18.13
CA ALA A 187 10.56 4.75 18.27
C ALA A 187 10.21 3.51 19.10
N GLY A 188 11.18 2.63 19.37
CA GLY A 188 11.05 1.49 20.30
C GLY A 188 11.03 0.13 19.61
N GLU A 189 11.18 -0.93 20.40
CA GLU A 189 11.27 -2.31 19.90
C GLU A 189 9.95 -2.88 19.36
N ASN A 190 8.81 -2.36 19.84
CA ASN A 190 7.49 -2.89 19.53
C ASN A 190 6.90 -2.36 18.22
N ILE A 191 7.60 -1.48 17.51
CA ILE A 191 7.09 -0.89 16.26
C ILE A 191 6.96 -1.94 15.15
N VAL A 192 6.13 -1.63 14.17
CA VAL A 192 6.22 -2.24 12.85
C VAL A 192 6.98 -1.30 11.92
N PHE A 193 8.04 -1.79 11.29
CA PHE A 193 8.82 -1.00 10.35
C PHE A 193 8.71 -1.58 8.93
N ALA A 194 8.46 -0.70 7.97
CA ALA A 194 8.50 -1.02 6.55
C ALA A 194 9.21 0.08 5.75
N SER A 195 9.87 -0.30 4.66
CA SER A 195 10.57 0.63 3.78
C SER A 195 10.40 0.27 2.31
N GLY A 196 10.54 1.25 1.42
CA GLY A 196 10.49 1.01 -0.03
C GLY A 196 11.76 0.32 -0.54
N SER A 197 12.91 0.75 0.01
CA SER A 197 14.24 0.22 -0.26
C SER A 197 14.60 -0.87 0.76
N PRO A 198 15.46 -1.84 0.38
CA PRO A 198 15.85 -2.92 1.28
C PRO A 198 16.75 -2.41 2.41
N PHE A 199 16.50 -2.93 3.62
CA PHE A 199 17.38 -2.81 4.79
C PHE A 199 17.47 -4.19 5.45
N GLU A 200 18.55 -4.40 6.21
CA GLU A 200 18.68 -5.60 7.05
C GLU A 200 17.78 -5.50 8.28
N ASN A 201 17.37 -6.66 8.81
CA ASN A 201 16.71 -6.73 10.10
C ASN A 201 17.64 -6.19 11.21
N VAL A 202 17.05 -5.61 12.25
CA VAL A 202 17.81 -4.92 13.31
C VAL A 202 17.92 -5.80 14.55
N ASP A 203 19.13 -6.11 15.00
CA ASP A 203 19.34 -6.74 16.32
C ASP A 203 19.00 -5.72 17.42
N LEU A 204 18.05 -6.08 18.29
CA LEU A 204 17.56 -5.21 19.36
C LEU A 204 18.41 -5.32 20.64
N GLY A 205 19.41 -6.19 20.68
CA GLY A 205 20.34 -6.36 21.80
C GLY A 205 19.79 -7.15 23.00
N ASN A 206 18.51 -7.57 22.95
CA ASN A 206 17.85 -8.41 23.94
C ASN A 206 17.59 -9.84 23.43
N GLY A 207 18.29 -10.25 22.37
CA GLY A 207 18.09 -11.53 21.69
C GLY A 207 16.85 -11.58 20.78
N LYS A 208 16.12 -10.46 20.62
CA LYS A 208 15.04 -10.31 19.63
C LYS A 208 15.54 -9.56 18.41
N LEU A 209 14.81 -9.76 17.32
CA LEU A 209 15.06 -9.12 16.03
C LEU A 209 13.91 -8.16 15.68
N GLY A 210 14.25 -6.93 15.33
CA GLY A 210 13.35 -5.99 14.69
C GLY A 210 13.23 -6.33 13.20
N HIS A 211 12.09 -6.88 12.81
CA HIS A 211 11.83 -7.27 11.43
C HIS A 211 11.62 -6.05 10.53
N VAL A 212 12.35 -6.00 9.42
CA VAL A 212 12.25 -4.94 8.43
C VAL A 212 11.52 -5.46 7.20
N ASN A 213 10.42 -4.80 6.91
CA ASN A 213 9.56 -5.15 5.78
C ASN A 213 9.91 -4.32 4.55
N GLN A 214 9.80 -4.92 3.36
CA GLN A 214 9.93 -4.17 2.12
C GLN A 214 8.56 -3.87 1.50
N ALA A 215 8.03 -2.67 1.73
CA ALA A 215 6.79 -2.18 1.15
C ALA A 215 7.03 -1.64 -0.27
N ASN A 216 7.25 -2.55 -1.23
CA ASN A 216 7.59 -2.20 -2.61
C ASN A 216 6.56 -2.75 -3.62
N ASN A 217 6.24 -1.96 -4.64
CA ASN A 217 5.26 -2.30 -5.67
C ASN A 217 5.61 -3.56 -6.50
N MET A 218 6.84 -4.08 -6.39
CA MET A 218 7.25 -5.38 -6.95
C MET A 218 6.33 -6.55 -6.60
N TYR A 219 5.62 -6.49 -5.46
CA TYR A 219 4.66 -7.53 -5.08
C TYR A 219 3.37 -7.49 -5.90
N LEU A 220 3.06 -6.36 -6.54
CA LEU A 220 1.75 -6.14 -7.15
C LEU A 220 1.82 -6.01 -8.67
N PHE A 221 2.69 -5.16 -9.22
CA PHE A 221 2.66 -4.89 -10.67
C PHE A 221 2.78 -6.15 -11.56
N PRO A 222 3.60 -7.18 -11.22
CA PRO A 222 3.66 -8.37 -12.05
C PRO A 222 2.33 -9.14 -12.05
N GLY A 223 1.70 -9.28 -10.88
CA GLY A 223 0.42 -9.96 -10.73
C GLY A 223 -0.73 -9.17 -11.35
N ILE A 224 -0.76 -7.85 -11.18
CA ILE A 224 -1.75 -6.96 -11.83
C ILE A 224 -1.69 -7.11 -13.35
N GLY A 225 -0.48 -7.01 -13.93
CA GLY A 225 -0.30 -7.15 -15.38
C GLY A 225 -0.73 -8.53 -15.88
N LEU A 226 -0.28 -9.60 -15.22
CA LEU A 226 -0.60 -10.97 -15.61
C LEU A 226 -2.10 -11.29 -15.47
N GLY A 227 -2.74 -10.88 -14.37
CA GLY A 227 -4.17 -11.07 -14.14
C GLY A 227 -5.05 -10.27 -15.10
N ALA A 228 -4.65 -9.03 -15.43
CA ALA A 228 -5.35 -8.23 -16.43
C ALA A 228 -5.21 -8.84 -17.84
N LEU A 229 -4.01 -9.32 -18.21
CA LEU A 229 -3.76 -9.99 -19.49
C LEU A 229 -4.60 -11.27 -19.62
N LEU A 230 -4.56 -12.15 -18.61
CA LEU A 230 -5.21 -13.45 -18.67
C LEU A 230 -6.73 -13.40 -18.51
N SER A 231 -7.27 -12.31 -17.95
CA SER A 231 -8.71 -12.07 -17.94
C SER A 231 -9.24 -11.52 -19.27
N GLY A 232 -8.36 -10.97 -20.12
CA GLY A 232 -8.77 -10.24 -21.34
C GLY A 232 -9.37 -8.87 -21.05
N ALA A 233 -9.28 -8.36 -19.82
CA ALA A 233 -9.87 -7.08 -19.45
C ALA A 233 -9.25 -5.91 -20.24
N ARG A 234 -10.11 -5.03 -20.76
CA ARG A 234 -9.70 -3.85 -21.55
C ARG A 234 -9.33 -2.64 -20.71
N ILE A 235 -9.62 -2.67 -19.42
CA ILE A 235 -9.30 -1.63 -18.44
C ILE A 235 -8.89 -2.27 -17.11
N ILE A 236 -8.12 -1.56 -16.30
CA ILE A 236 -7.80 -1.96 -14.92
C ILE A 236 -8.59 -1.05 -13.97
N THR A 237 -9.49 -1.64 -13.20
CA THR A 237 -10.37 -0.92 -12.27
C THR A 237 -9.74 -0.76 -10.89
N ASP A 238 -10.30 0.15 -10.08
CA ASP A 238 -9.89 0.27 -8.67
C ASP A 238 -10.22 -1.01 -7.88
N GLY A 239 -11.29 -1.74 -8.24
CA GLY A 239 -11.65 -3.02 -7.62
C GLY A 239 -10.63 -4.12 -7.89
N MET A 240 -10.11 -4.22 -9.12
CA MET A 240 -9.00 -5.13 -9.46
C MET A 240 -7.73 -4.81 -8.66
N LEU A 241 -7.38 -3.53 -8.52
CA LEU A 241 -6.21 -3.09 -7.76
C LEU A 241 -6.36 -3.34 -6.26
N GLN A 242 -7.57 -3.13 -5.74
CA GLN A 242 -7.91 -3.44 -4.36
C GLN A 242 -7.83 -4.95 -4.09
N ALA A 243 -8.35 -5.79 -4.99
CA ALA A 243 -8.24 -7.24 -4.87
C ALA A 243 -6.77 -7.72 -4.84
N ALA A 244 -5.89 -7.08 -5.61
CA ALA A 244 -4.46 -7.33 -5.56
C ALA A 244 -3.87 -7.01 -4.18
N ALA A 245 -4.19 -5.84 -3.61
CA ALA A 245 -3.71 -5.42 -2.30
C ALA A 245 -4.24 -6.30 -1.15
N GLU A 246 -5.53 -6.64 -1.17
CA GLU A 246 -6.16 -7.53 -0.19
C GLU A 246 -5.60 -8.96 -0.29
N CYS A 247 -5.29 -9.43 -1.49
CA CYS A 247 -4.61 -10.70 -1.71
C CYS A 247 -3.20 -10.72 -1.09
N LEU A 248 -2.41 -9.66 -1.31
CA LEU A 248 -1.08 -9.53 -0.70
C LEU A 248 -1.16 -9.48 0.84
N ALA A 249 -2.09 -8.69 1.38
CA ALA A 249 -2.29 -8.58 2.83
C ALA A 249 -2.68 -9.91 3.48
N SER A 250 -3.49 -10.71 2.80
CA SER A 250 -3.95 -12.03 3.30
C SER A 250 -2.95 -13.16 3.08
N TYR A 251 -1.85 -12.93 2.35
CA TYR A 251 -0.81 -13.94 2.12
C TYR A 251 -0.04 -14.27 3.41
N MET A 252 0.13 -13.28 4.30
CA MET A 252 0.84 -13.47 5.57
C MET A 252 -0.05 -14.09 6.64
N LYS A 253 0.51 -15.03 7.41
CA LYS A 253 -0.18 -15.65 8.54
C LYS A 253 -0.26 -14.70 9.73
N ASP A 254 -1.26 -14.87 10.59
CA ASP A 254 -1.45 -13.99 11.75
C ASP A 254 -0.26 -14.03 12.71
N GLU A 255 0.39 -15.18 12.89
CA GLU A 255 1.56 -15.31 13.76
C GLU A 255 2.75 -14.47 13.25
N GLU A 256 2.98 -14.49 11.93
CA GLU A 256 4.04 -13.70 11.29
C GLU A 256 3.73 -12.20 11.39
N VAL A 257 2.49 -11.81 11.14
CA VAL A 257 2.05 -10.43 11.23
C VAL A 257 2.15 -9.90 12.67
N GLN A 258 1.75 -10.69 13.66
CA GLN A 258 1.91 -10.35 15.07
C GLN A 258 3.38 -10.22 15.49
N SER A 259 4.30 -10.97 14.86
CA SER A 259 5.74 -10.79 15.04
C SER A 259 6.31 -9.54 14.37
N GLY A 260 5.52 -8.83 13.56
CA GLY A 260 5.92 -7.61 12.84
C GLY A 260 6.33 -7.84 11.38
N ILE A 261 6.07 -9.02 10.82
CA ILE A 261 6.33 -9.36 9.42
C ILE A 261 5.04 -9.16 8.62
N LEU A 262 4.96 -8.05 7.89
CA LEU A 262 3.78 -7.65 7.12
C LEU A 262 3.82 -8.08 5.66
N TYR A 263 5.01 -8.34 5.11
CA TYR A 263 5.17 -8.72 3.72
C TYR A 263 5.92 -10.05 3.62
N PRO A 264 5.56 -10.89 2.64
CA PRO A 264 6.20 -12.18 2.46
C PRO A 264 7.64 -12.04 1.99
N SER A 265 8.41 -13.12 2.12
CA SER A 265 9.75 -13.18 1.55
C SER A 265 9.73 -13.01 0.03
N ILE A 266 10.69 -12.24 -0.49
CA ILE A 266 10.93 -12.08 -1.94
C ILE A 266 11.26 -13.41 -2.61
N SER A 267 11.76 -14.41 -1.87
CA SER A 267 11.97 -15.76 -2.42
C SER A 267 10.68 -16.39 -2.96
N SER A 268 9.52 -15.97 -2.43
CA SER A 268 8.20 -16.44 -2.84
C SER A 268 7.56 -15.55 -3.92
N ILE A 269 8.28 -14.57 -4.49
CA ILE A 269 7.70 -13.54 -5.37
C ILE A 269 6.94 -14.11 -6.58
N ARG A 270 7.40 -15.25 -7.14
CA ARG A 270 6.71 -15.93 -8.24
C ARG A 270 5.38 -16.53 -7.81
N ASP A 271 5.33 -17.09 -6.61
CA ASP A 271 4.11 -17.64 -6.04
C ASP A 271 3.10 -16.53 -5.74
N ILE A 272 3.57 -15.46 -5.10
CA ILE A 272 2.77 -14.26 -4.80
C ILE A 272 2.23 -13.64 -6.10
N THR A 273 3.06 -13.57 -7.15
CA THR A 273 2.62 -13.08 -8.47
C THR A 273 1.45 -13.88 -9.01
N ALA A 274 1.45 -15.20 -8.84
CA ALA A 274 0.37 -16.06 -9.29
C ALA A 274 -0.92 -15.85 -8.48
N GLU A 275 -0.81 -15.76 -7.15
CA GLU A 275 -1.95 -15.49 -6.26
C GLU A 275 -2.57 -14.11 -6.53
N VAL A 276 -1.73 -13.06 -6.63
CA VAL A 276 -2.17 -11.70 -6.97
C VAL A 276 -2.79 -11.66 -8.36
N GLY A 277 -2.18 -12.31 -9.36
CA GLY A 277 -2.74 -12.39 -10.71
C GLY A 277 -4.10 -13.09 -10.74
N ALA A 278 -4.27 -14.15 -9.95
CA ALA A 278 -5.56 -14.82 -9.81
C ALA A 278 -6.61 -13.95 -9.14
N ALA A 279 -6.25 -13.19 -8.10
CA ALA A 279 -7.15 -12.25 -7.45
C ALA A 279 -7.63 -11.14 -8.40
N VAL A 280 -6.72 -10.57 -9.19
CA VAL A 280 -7.01 -9.55 -10.20
C VAL A 280 -7.91 -10.09 -11.30
N LEU A 281 -7.64 -11.30 -11.81
CA LEU A 281 -8.47 -11.96 -12.81
C LEU A 281 -9.88 -12.20 -12.26
N ARG A 282 -10.01 -12.73 -11.04
CA ARG A 282 -11.31 -12.98 -10.41
C ARG A 282 -12.09 -11.69 -10.19
N ALA A 283 -11.43 -10.59 -9.84
CA ALA A 283 -12.05 -9.29 -9.76
C ALA A 283 -12.60 -8.84 -11.12
N ALA A 284 -11.81 -8.97 -12.20
CA ALA A 284 -12.29 -8.67 -13.55
C ALA A 284 -13.50 -9.53 -13.96
N VAL A 285 -13.54 -10.80 -13.58
CA VAL A 285 -14.69 -11.68 -13.80
C VAL A 285 -15.92 -11.20 -13.02
N SER A 286 -15.74 -10.88 -11.73
CA SER A 286 -16.82 -10.39 -10.85
C SER A 286 -17.38 -9.04 -11.27
N GLU A 287 -16.55 -8.21 -11.90
CA GLU A 287 -16.94 -6.90 -12.45
C GLU A 287 -17.48 -7.00 -13.89
N GLU A 288 -17.62 -8.23 -14.42
CA GLU A 288 -18.10 -8.50 -15.78
C GLU A 288 -17.22 -7.88 -16.89
N LEU A 289 -15.92 -7.72 -16.62
CA LEU A 289 -14.93 -7.13 -17.54
C LEU A 289 -14.04 -8.16 -18.25
N ALA A 290 -14.12 -9.44 -17.87
CA ALA A 290 -13.29 -10.50 -18.44
C ALA A 290 -13.79 -10.95 -19.83
N GLU A 291 -12.88 -10.97 -20.81
CA GLU A 291 -13.12 -11.43 -22.20
C GLU A 291 -12.45 -12.79 -22.52
N GLY A 292 -11.62 -13.32 -21.62
CA GLY A 292 -10.84 -14.54 -21.86
C GLY A 292 -9.48 -14.26 -22.52
N HIS A 293 -8.65 -15.29 -22.62
CA HIS A 293 -7.32 -15.21 -23.24
C HIS A 293 -6.87 -16.56 -23.82
N GLY A 294 -6.37 -16.53 -25.06
CA GLY A 294 -5.95 -17.76 -25.76
C GLY A 294 -7.11 -18.74 -25.92
N ASP A 295 -6.92 -19.96 -25.43
CA ASP A 295 -7.92 -21.04 -25.52
C ASP A 295 -8.97 -21.00 -24.38
N VAL A 296 -8.84 -20.09 -23.41
CA VAL A 296 -9.77 -20.01 -22.25
C VAL A 296 -10.72 -18.83 -22.42
N ASP A 297 -12.01 -19.12 -22.56
CA ASP A 297 -13.07 -18.12 -22.75
C ASP A 297 -13.64 -17.57 -21.42
N THR A 298 -14.47 -16.53 -21.51
CA THR A 298 -15.14 -15.93 -20.33
C THR A 298 -16.03 -16.93 -19.57
N ARG A 299 -16.63 -17.92 -20.24
CA ARG A 299 -17.49 -18.91 -19.58
C ARG A 299 -16.63 -19.79 -18.70
N GLU A 300 -15.50 -20.30 -19.18
CA GLU A 300 -14.57 -21.08 -18.38
C GLU A 300 -14.06 -20.29 -17.18
N LEU A 301 -13.61 -19.04 -17.39
CA LEU A 301 -13.13 -18.18 -16.30
C LEU A 301 -14.16 -18.00 -15.17
N ARG A 302 -15.45 -17.87 -15.50
CA ARG A 302 -16.54 -17.73 -14.52
C ARG A 302 -16.76 -18.96 -13.65
N HIS A 303 -16.41 -20.15 -14.14
CA HIS A 303 -16.61 -21.40 -13.40
C HIS A 303 -15.37 -21.83 -12.61
N MET A 304 -14.22 -21.17 -12.78
CA MET A 304 -13.00 -21.50 -12.04
C MET A 304 -13.13 -21.19 -10.54
N SER A 305 -12.83 -22.18 -9.71
CA SER A 305 -12.50 -21.99 -8.29
C SER A 305 -11.26 -21.12 -8.12
N LYS A 306 -10.99 -20.68 -6.88
CA LYS A 306 -9.81 -19.85 -6.59
C LYS A 306 -8.53 -20.60 -6.96
N GLU A 307 -8.47 -21.87 -6.57
CA GLU A 307 -7.33 -22.76 -6.79
C GLU A 307 -7.12 -23.04 -8.29
N GLU A 308 -8.20 -23.20 -9.05
CA GLU A 308 -8.12 -23.33 -10.51
C GLU A 308 -7.65 -22.05 -11.18
N THR A 309 -8.11 -20.87 -10.73
CA THR A 309 -7.61 -19.60 -11.25
C THR A 309 -6.10 -19.47 -11.01
N VAL A 310 -5.61 -19.79 -9.81
CA VAL A 310 -4.17 -19.76 -9.51
C VAL A 310 -3.39 -20.73 -10.40
N LYS A 311 -3.89 -21.95 -10.60
CA LYS A 311 -3.26 -22.93 -11.52
C LYS A 311 -3.23 -22.41 -12.96
N TYR A 312 -4.32 -21.79 -13.41
CA TYR A 312 -4.39 -21.17 -14.74
C TYR A 312 -3.35 -20.06 -14.90
N VAL A 313 -3.23 -19.17 -13.91
CA VAL A 313 -2.21 -18.12 -13.91
C VAL A 313 -0.80 -18.72 -13.92
N ARG A 314 -0.50 -19.68 -13.03
CA ARG A 314 0.81 -20.36 -12.97
C ARG A 314 1.18 -21.03 -14.29
N ARG A 315 0.23 -21.70 -14.96
CA ARG A 315 0.46 -22.37 -16.26
C ARG A 315 0.87 -21.39 -17.36
N ASN A 316 0.41 -20.14 -17.28
CA ASN A 316 0.71 -19.10 -18.25
C ASN A 316 1.94 -18.24 -17.86
N MET A 317 2.61 -18.53 -16.74
CA MET A 317 3.86 -17.86 -16.39
C MET A 317 5.00 -18.39 -17.23
N TRP A 318 5.81 -17.50 -17.80
CA TRP A 318 7.06 -17.90 -18.44
C TRP A 318 8.10 -18.38 -17.41
N PHE A 319 8.79 -19.47 -17.73
CA PHE A 319 9.91 -19.99 -16.94
C PHE A 319 11.17 -20.08 -17.83
N PRO A 320 12.36 -19.77 -17.28
CA PRO A 320 13.63 -19.84 -18.01
C PRO A 320 14.11 -21.30 -18.18
N VAL A 321 13.24 -22.17 -18.69
CA VAL A 321 13.56 -23.56 -19.02
C VAL A 321 13.67 -23.66 -20.53
N TYR A 322 14.80 -24.12 -21.03
CA TYR A 322 15.00 -24.27 -22.47
C TYR A 322 14.02 -25.29 -23.05
N SER A 323 13.20 -24.86 -23.99
CA SER A 323 12.42 -25.77 -24.83
C SER A 323 13.36 -26.50 -25.78
N PRO A 324 13.21 -27.81 -26.00
CA PRO A 324 13.96 -28.51 -27.04
C PRO A 324 13.62 -27.89 -28.40
N LEU A 325 14.64 -27.44 -29.13
CA LEU A 325 14.50 -27.02 -30.52
C LEU A 325 14.36 -28.27 -31.39
N VAL A 326 13.13 -28.75 -31.55
CA VAL A 326 12.83 -29.87 -32.45
C VAL A 326 12.60 -29.29 -33.85
N HIS A 327 13.48 -29.61 -34.79
CA HIS A 327 13.25 -29.31 -36.20
C HIS A 327 12.26 -30.35 -36.73
N GLU A 328 11.01 -29.97 -36.95
CA GLU A 328 10.06 -30.80 -37.71
C GLU A 328 10.61 -30.98 -39.13
N LYS A 329 10.71 -32.23 -39.59
CA LYS A 329 11.17 -32.60 -40.94
C LYS A 329 10.00 -32.74 -41.88
#